data_AF-A0A9E6RW86-F1
#
_entry.id   AF-A0A9E6RW86-F1
#
_cell.length_a   1.000
_cell.length_b   1.000
_cell.length_c   1.000
_cell.angle_alpha   90.00
_cell.angle_beta   90.00
_cell.angle_gamma   90.00
#
_symmetry.space_group_name_H-M   'P 1'
#
loop_
_entity.id
_entity.type
_entity.pdbx_description
1 polymer ?
#
loop_
_entity_poly.entity_id
_entity_poly.type
_entity_poly.pdbx_seq_one_letter_code
_entity_poly.pdbx_strand_id
1 'polypeptide(L)'
;MAITKTKIQKTLNDMDKFYNQTTDPNLQKYYSKLALLELCGWIEQAIDEIVLRCAKRCIKNPDYLKVIQDDVKKTSNFDYEKSFRDLLIKIIGLMNFEKLEKSVNPVSLAILKPKLNSLKPLRNSHAHTHIENCTQILNSPSVTKGYFIDIFNALKDYEQTLKRLGL
;
A
#
# COMPACT_ATOMS: atom_id res chain seq x y z
N MET A 1 -4.01 15.18 4.60
CA MET A 1 -4.02 13.91 3.83
C MET A 1 -3.86 12.79 4.84
N ALA A 2 -4.65 11.71 4.78
CA ALA A 2 -4.57 10.64 5.76
C ALA A 2 -3.18 9.98 5.77
N ILE A 3 -2.69 9.74 4.57
CA ILE A 3 -1.49 8.96 4.33
C ILE A 3 -0.23 9.77 4.67
N THR A 4 0.53 9.32 5.67
CA THR A 4 1.79 9.97 6.08
C THR A 4 2.89 9.70 5.05
N LYS A 5 3.11 10.66 4.15
CA LYS A 5 4.12 10.58 3.07
C LYS A 5 5.56 10.74 3.58
N THR A 6 5.77 11.65 4.53
CA THR A 6 7.10 12.20 4.84
C THR A 6 8.04 11.18 5.46
N LYS A 7 7.55 10.34 6.37
CA LYS A 7 8.36 9.34 7.08
C LYS A 7 8.86 8.23 6.15
N ILE A 8 7.96 7.63 5.37
CA ILE A 8 8.34 6.58 4.42
C ILE A 8 9.20 7.13 3.29
N GLN A 9 8.89 8.33 2.76
CA GLN A 9 9.67 8.93 1.69
C GLN A 9 11.10 9.23 2.15
N LYS A 10 11.26 9.73 3.38
CA LYS A 10 12.58 9.91 3.99
C LYS A 10 13.31 8.57 4.10
N THR A 11 12.66 7.55 4.65
CA THR A 11 13.24 6.21 4.81
C THR A 11 13.71 5.63 3.47
N LEU A 12 12.87 5.69 2.44
CA LEU A 12 13.22 5.23 1.09
C LEU A 12 14.37 6.04 0.47
N ASN A 13 14.41 7.36 0.70
CA ASN A 13 15.54 8.19 0.26
C ASN A 13 16.84 7.84 0.98
N ASP A 14 16.77 7.57 2.30
CA ASP A 14 17.93 7.17 3.09
C ASP A 14 18.44 5.80 2.62
N MET A 15 17.56 4.83 2.36
CA MET A 15 17.95 3.53 1.80
C MET A 15 18.59 3.64 0.41
N ASP A 16 18.04 4.48 -0.46
CA ASP A 16 18.59 4.75 -1.79
C ASP A 16 19.98 5.41 -1.68
N LYS A 17 20.14 6.37 -0.78
CA LYS A 17 21.45 6.97 -0.50
C LYS A 17 22.45 5.92 -0.01
N PHE A 18 22.11 5.12 1.00
CA PHE A 18 23.03 4.13 1.55
C PHE A 18 23.40 3.04 0.56
N TYR A 19 22.45 2.59 -0.25
CA TYR A 19 22.68 1.64 -1.35
C TYR A 19 23.72 2.15 -2.33
N ASN A 20 23.64 3.43 -2.73
CA ASN A 20 24.57 4.03 -3.69
C ASN A 20 25.95 4.38 -3.09
N GLN A 21 26.05 4.48 -1.76
CA GLN A 21 27.31 4.80 -1.07
C GLN A 21 28.15 3.58 -0.71
N THR A 22 27.55 2.39 -0.69
CA THR A 22 28.26 1.15 -0.36
C THR A 22 28.74 0.42 -1.61
N THR A 23 29.93 -0.17 -1.52
CA THR A 23 30.46 -1.12 -2.50
C THR A 23 30.29 -2.58 -2.06
N ASP A 24 29.89 -2.83 -0.82
CA ASP A 24 29.64 -4.17 -0.30
C ASP A 24 28.32 -4.72 -0.87
N PRO A 25 28.37 -5.82 -1.66
CA PRO A 25 27.19 -6.42 -2.25
C PRO A 25 26.15 -6.90 -1.23
N ASN A 26 26.58 -7.32 -0.03
CA ASN A 26 25.64 -7.75 1.01
C ASN A 26 24.87 -6.56 1.59
N LEU A 27 25.55 -5.45 1.86
CA LEU A 27 24.89 -4.22 2.31
C LEU A 27 23.89 -3.70 1.26
N GLN A 28 24.24 -3.74 -0.03
CA GLN A 28 23.31 -3.40 -1.11
C GLN A 28 22.04 -4.27 -1.06
N LYS A 29 22.20 -5.59 -0.89
CA LYS A 29 21.06 -6.50 -0.72
C LYS A 29 20.21 -6.16 0.51
N TYR A 30 20.85 -5.78 1.61
CA TYR A 30 20.15 -5.40 2.86
C TYR A 30 19.29 -4.16 2.64
N TYR A 31 19.83 -3.12 2.02
CA TYR A 31 19.08 -1.89 1.75
C TYR A 31 17.94 -2.11 0.76
N SER A 32 18.13 -2.91 -0.29
CA SER A 32 17.05 -3.31 -1.19
C SER A 32 15.91 -4.04 -0.48
N LYS A 33 16.25 -5.01 0.38
CA LYS A 33 15.27 -5.77 1.16
C LYS A 33 14.52 -4.88 2.14
N LEU A 34 15.23 -4.02 2.86
CA LEU A 34 14.63 -3.09 3.83
C LEU A 34 13.71 -2.09 3.14
N ALA A 35 14.13 -1.48 2.02
CA ALA A 35 13.29 -0.56 1.26
C ALA A 35 11.98 -1.22 0.81
N LEU A 36 12.03 -2.45 0.32
CA LEU A 36 10.83 -3.19 -0.10
C LEU A 36 9.88 -3.46 1.08
N LEU A 37 10.41 -3.91 2.21
CA LEU A 37 9.60 -4.21 3.41
C LEU A 37 8.93 -2.94 3.95
N GLU A 38 9.67 -1.84 4.03
CA GLU A 38 9.15 -0.53 4.44
C GLU A 38 8.03 -0.05 3.51
N LEU A 39 8.21 -0.15 2.18
CA LEU A 39 7.14 0.17 1.24
C LEU A 39 5.90 -0.70 1.48
N CYS A 40 6.07 -2.01 1.57
CA CYS A 40 4.96 -2.95 1.75
C CYS A 40 4.17 -2.68 3.04
N GLY A 41 4.86 -2.47 4.16
CA GLY A 41 4.22 -2.13 5.43
C GLY A 41 3.50 -0.80 5.38
N TRP A 42 4.07 0.20 4.71
CA TRP A 42 3.40 1.49 4.52
C TRP A 42 2.14 1.38 3.65
N ILE A 43 2.14 0.57 2.58
CA ILE A 43 0.96 0.37 1.73
C ILE A 43 -0.19 -0.22 2.55
N GLU A 44 0.10 -1.24 3.36
CA GLU A 44 -0.88 -1.88 4.23
C GLU A 44 -1.52 -0.87 5.19
N GLN A 45 -0.69 -0.10 5.89
CA GLN A 45 -1.17 0.98 6.77
C GLN A 45 -1.99 2.03 6.02
N ALA A 46 -1.59 2.42 4.81
CA ALA A 46 -2.30 3.41 4.01
C ALA A 46 -3.69 2.91 3.57
N ILE A 47 -3.80 1.65 3.15
CA ILE A 47 -5.06 1.01 2.80
C ILE A 47 -5.99 0.96 4.02
N ASP A 48 -5.49 0.48 5.15
CA ASP A 48 -6.24 0.39 6.40
C ASP A 48 -6.78 1.75 6.82
N GLU A 49 -5.95 2.79 6.78
CA GLU A 49 -6.36 4.14 7.12
C GLU A 49 -7.45 4.69 6.21
N ILE A 50 -7.38 4.44 4.90
CA ILE A 50 -8.41 4.87 3.94
C ILE A 50 -9.74 4.18 4.25
N VAL A 51 -9.71 2.85 4.42
CA VAL A 51 -10.88 2.02 4.74
C VAL A 51 -11.52 2.47 6.04
N LEU A 52 -10.73 2.62 7.11
CA LEU A 52 -11.22 3.04 8.42
C LEU A 52 -11.79 4.46 8.42
N ARG A 53 -11.23 5.38 7.62
CA ARG A 53 -11.78 6.74 7.47
C ARG A 53 -13.07 6.76 6.68
N CYS A 54 -13.22 5.91 5.68
CA CYS A 54 -14.50 5.70 4.99
C CYS A 54 -15.54 5.15 5.97
N ALA A 55 -15.19 4.09 6.72
CA ALA A 55 -16.07 3.50 7.73
C ALA A 55 -16.55 4.53 8.76
N LYS A 56 -15.65 5.36 9.32
CA LYS A 56 -16.01 6.41 10.28
C LYS A 56 -16.95 7.48 9.71
N ARG A 57 -16.95 7.70 8.40
CA ARG A 57 -17.84 8.67 7.74
C ARG A 57 -19.22 8.07 7.50
N CYS A 58 -19.26 6.86 6.95
CA CYS A 58 -20.50 6.18 6.57
C CYS A 58 -21.25 5.53 7.74
N ILE A 59 -20.53 4.96 8.71
CA ILE A 59 -21.12 4.16 9.80
C ILE A 59 -21.19 5.01 11.07
N LYS A 60 -22.41 5.23 11.57
CA LYS A 60 -22.66 5.99 12.82
C LYS A 60 -22.74 5.09 14.06
N ASN A 61 -23.13 3.83 13.89
CA ASN A 61 -23.21 2.87 14.99
C ASN A 61 -21.80 2.40 15.40
N PRO A 62 -21.36 2.62 16.65
CA PRO A 62 -20.05 2.20 17.15
C PRO A 62 -19.80 0.69 17.07
N ASP A 63 -20.82 -0.14 17.27
CA ASP A 63 -20.68 -1.61 17.25
C ASP A 63 -20.37 -2.10 15.83
N TYR A 64 -21.05 -1.54 14.82
CA TYR A 64 -20.77 -1.85 13.42
C TYR A 64 -19.42 -1.31 12.97
N LEU A 65 -19.00 -0.15 13.49
CA LEU A 65 -17.66 0.38 13.25
C LEU A 65 -16.59 -0.55 13.84
N LYS A 66 -16.83 -1.14 15.01
CA LYS A 66 -15.93 -2.11 15.64
C LYS A 66 -15.80 -3.39 14.81
N VAL A 67 -16.90 -3.89 14.24
CA VAL A 67 -16.86 -5.05 13.31
C VAL A 67 -15.89 -4.77 12.15
N ILE A 68 -16.01 -3.60 11.51
CA ILE A 68 -15.10 -3.22 10.42
C ILE A 68 -13.65 -3.10 10.91
N GLN A 69 -13.42 -2.48 12.08
CA GLN A 69 -12.07 -2.38 12.65
C GLN A 69 -11.44 -3.75 12.90
N ASP A 70 -12.21 -4.72 13.36
CA ASP A 70 -11.73 -6.07 13.61
C ASP A 70 -11.45 -6.83 12.30
N ASP A 71 -12.22 -6.58 11.24
CA ASP A 71 -11.94 -7.12 9.90
C ASP A 71 -10.67 -6.54 9.27
N VAL A 72 -10.45 -5.23 9.41
CA VAL A 72 -9.21 -4.57 8.97
C VAL A 72 -8.01 -5.20 9.71
N LYS A 73 -8.08 -5.33 11.04
CA LYS A 73 -7.00 -5.94 11.85
C LYS A 73 -6.68 -7.40 11.48
N LYS A 74 -7.67 -8.17 11.02
CA LYS A 74 -7.46 -9.56 10.58
C LYS A 74 -6.80 -9.63 9.20
N THR A 75 -6.80 -8.54 8.45
CA THR A 75 -6.30 -8.49 7.08
C THR A 75 -4.86 -7.99 7.08
N SER A 76 -3.89 -8.90 7.24
CA SER A 76 -2.46 -8.56 7.26
C SER A 76 -1.83 -8.53 5.85
N ASN A 77 -2.48 -7.86 4.90
CA ASN A 77 -2.07 -7.87 3.49
C ASN A 77 -2.51 -6.60 2.76
N PHE A 78 -1.85 -6.25 1.66
CA PHE A 78 -2.19 -5.08 0.82
C PHE A 78 -2.82 -5.46 -0.54
N ASP A 79 -3.60 -6.53 -0.59
CA ASP A 79 -4.22 -7.01 -1.83
C ASP A 79 -5.33 -6.06 -2.31
N TYR A 80 -5.35 -5.71 -3.61
CA TYR A 80 -6.39 -4.81 -4.12
C TYR A 80 -7.80 -5.38 -3.94
N GLU A 81 -8.01 -6.67 -4.26
CA GLU A 81 -9.34 -7.27 -4.19
C GLU A 81 -9.74 -7.49 -2.73
N LYS A 82 -8.92 -8.20 -1.96
CA LYS A 82 -9.30 -8.64 -0.61
C LYS A 82 -9.15 -7.57 0.48
N SER A 83 -8.12 -6.73 0.40
CA SER A 83 -7.80 -5.77 1.45
C SER A 83 -8.30 -4.37 1.17
N PHE A 84 -8.67 -4.06 -0.07
CA PHE A 84 -9.12 -2.71 -0.42
C PHE A 84 -10.55 -2.73 -0.95
N ARG A 85 -10.80 -3.42 -2.06
CA ARG A 85 -12.12 -3.50 -2.69
C ARG A 85 -13.16 -4.16 -1.79
N ASP A 86 -12.91 -5.36 -1.30
CA ASP A 86 -13.90 -6.13 -0.52
C ASP A 86 -14.29 -5.38 0.77
N LEU A 87 -13.31 -4.78 1.45
CA LEU A 87 -13.57 -3.98 2.65
C LEU A 87 -14.33 -2.69 2.35
N LEU A 88 -14.00 -1.99 1.24
CA LEU A 88 -14.79 -0.83 0.82
C LEU A 88 -16.22 -1.24 0.44
N ILE A 89 -16.41 -2.29 -0.36
CA ILE A 89 -17.74 -2.83 -0.70
C ILE A 89 -18.53 -3.17 0.56
N LYS A 90 -17.89 -3.74 1.57
CA LYS A 90 -18.54 -4.04 2.86
C LYS A 90 -19.05 -2.79 3.57
N ILE A 91 -18.37 -1.64 3.42
CA ILE A 91 -18.72 -0.37 4.07
C ILE A 91 -19.77 0.41 3.25
N ILE A 92 -19.52 0.60 1.95
CA ILE A 92 -20.31 1.50 1.09
C ILE A 92 -21.31 0.77 0.19
N GLY A 93 -21.23 -0.55 0.10
CA GLY A 93 -22.02 -1.37 -0.81
C GLY A 93 -21.49 -1.37 -2.24
N LEU A 94 -21.86 -2.40 -3.00
CA LEU A 94 -21.38 -2.60 -4.38
C LEU A 94 -21.74 -1.44 -5.32
N MET A 95 -22.96 -0.90 -5.21
CA MET A 95 -23.41 0.22 -6.05
C MET A 95 -22.55 1.48 -5.87
N ASN A 96 -22.17 1.82 -4.64
CA ASN A 96 -21.33 2.99 -4.39
C ASN A 96 -19.88 2.72 -4.74
N PHE A 97 -19.42 1.48 -4.59
CA PHE A 97 -18.09 1.08 -5.04
C PHE A 97 -17.96 1.17 -6.57
N GLU A 98 -18.98 0.75 -7.32
CA GLU A 98 -19.00 0.92 -8.78
C GLU A 98 -18.94 2.40 -9.17
N LYS A 99 -19.68 3.27 -8.47
CA LYS A 99 -19.59 4.73 -8.68
C LYS A 99 -18.21 5.27 -8.35
N LEU A 100 -17.58 4.77 -7.28
CA LEU A 100 -16.21 5.13 -6.90
C LEU A 100 -15.22 4.77 -8.01
N GLU A 101 -15.20 3.52 -8.48
CA GLU A 101 -14.27 3.09 -9.54
C GLU A 101 -14.47 3.86 -10.85
N LYS A 102 -15.72 4.20 -11.22
CA LYS A 102 -16.01 5.05 -12.38
C LYS A 102 -15.55 6.50 -12.20
N SER A 103 -15.44 6.97 -10.96
CA SER A 103 -15.13 8.37 -10.62
C SER A 103 -13.65 8.62 -10.34
N VAL A 104 -12.90 7.56 -10.01
CA VAL A 104 -11.44 7.56 -9.84
C VAL A 104 -10.79 7.68 -11.22
N ASN A 105 -9.61 8.30 -11.30
CA ASN A 105 -8.88 8.37 -12.56
C ASN A 105 -8.58 6.93 -13.06
N PRO A 106 -8.97 6.54 -14.29
CA PRO A 106 -8.69 5.22 -14.82
C PRO A 106 -7.21 4.82 -14.74
N VAL A 107 -6.31 5.80 -14.85
CA VAL A 107 -4.86 5.62 -14.71
C VAL A 107 -4.50 5.17 -13.30
N SER A 108 -5.12 5.71 -12.25
CA SER A 108 -4.87 5.33 -10.85
C SER A 108 -5.22 3.86 -10.61
N LEU A 109 -6.35 3.39 -11.11
CA LEU A 109 -6.75 1.98 -11.02
C LEU A 109 -5.79 1.07 -11.82
N ALA A 110 -5.46 1.47 -13.05
CA ALA A 110 -4.54 0.73 -13.92
C ALA A 110 -3.11 0.67 -13.36
N ILE A 111 -2.73 1.60 -12.48
CA ILE A 111 -1.45 1.61 -11.77
C ILE A 111 -1.51 0.77 -10.49
N LEU A 112 -2.53 1.00 -9.66
CA LEU A 112 -2.57 0.48 -8.30
C LEU A 112 -2.63 -1.04 -8.30
N LYS A 113 -3.60 -1.63 -9.00
CA LYS A 113 -3.84 -3.08 -8.98
C LYS A 113 -2.62 -3.87 -9.49
N PRO A 114 -2.01 -3.55 -10.65
CA PRO A 114 -0.82 -4.26 -11.11
C PRO A 114 0.39 -4.11 -10.17
N LYS A 115 0.61 -2.92 -9.58
CA LYS A 115 1.74 -2.71 -8.65
C LYS A 115 1.57 -3.48 -7.34
N LEU A 116 0.36 -3.53 -6.78
CA LEU A 116 0.11 -4.34 -5.59
C LEU A 116 0.34 -5.83 -5.88
N ASN A 117 -0.12 -6.28 -7.05
CA ASN A 117 0.07 -7.67 -7.49
C ASN A 117 1.54 -8.02 -7.74
N SER A 118 2.37 -7.09 -8.22
CA SER A 118 3.81 -7.33 -8.42
C SER A 118 4.61 -7.27 -7.12
N LEU A 119 4.23 -6.41 -6.17
CA LEU A 119 4.91 -6.27 -4.88
C LEU A 119 4.67 -7.45 -3.93
N LYS A 120 3.51 -8.08 -4.01
CA LYS A 120 3.15 -9.21 -3.13
C LYS A 120 4.09 -10.41 -3.22
N PRO A 121 4.39 -10.99 -4.41
CA PRO A 121 5.35 -12.07 -4.52
C PRO A 121 6.77 -11.63 -4.16
N LEU A 122 7.15 -10.38 -4.47
CA LEU A 122 8.44 -9.82 -4.07
C LEU A 122 8.56 -9.77 -2.54
N ARG A 123 7.58 -9.22 -1.82
CA ARG A 123 7.57 -9.21 -0.36
C ARG A 123 7.69 -10.61 0.19
N ASN A 124 6.86 -11.53 -0.27
CA ASN A 124 6.83 -12.89 0.25
C ASN A 124 8.18 -13.58 0.05
N SER A 125 8.78 -13.44 -1.14
CA SER A 125 10.11 -13.96 -1.41
C SER A 125 11.15 -13.34 -0.47
N HIS A 126 11.18 -12.01 -0.37
CA HIS A 126 12.17 -11.33 0.46
C HIS A 126 11.98 -11.63 1.95
N ALA A 127 10.76 -11.72 2.46
CA ALA A 127 10.47 -12.00 3.86
C ALA A 127 10.81 -13.45 4.25
N HIS A 128 10.62 -14.41 3.32
CA HIS A 128 10.79 -15.84 3.59
C HIS A 128 12.11 -16.44 3.06
N THR A 129 12.94 -15.67 2.37
CA THR A 129 14.28 -16.10 1.94
C THR A 129 15.39 -15.42 2.74
N HIS A 130 16.35 -16.24 3.18
CA HIS A 130 17.61 -15.77 3.74
C HIS A 130 18.48 -15.19 2.62
N ILE A 131 19.25 -14.16 2.96
CA ILE A 131 20.00 -13.36 1.98
C ILE A 131 21.13 -14.20 1.35
N GLU A 132 21.65 -15.17 2.08
CA GLU A 132 22.66 -16.15 1.64
C GLU A 132 22.17 -17.04 0.49
N ASN A 133 20.86 -17.30 0.40
CA ASN A 133 20.25 -18.15 -0.63
C ASN A 133 19.51 -17.34 -1.72
N CYS A 134 19.71 -16.02 -1.75
CA CYS A 134 18.98 -15.15 -2.67
C CYS A 134 19.68 -15.12 -4.04
N THR A 135 19.17 -15.92 -4.98
CA THR A 135 19.51 -15.87 -6.42
C THR A 135 18.69 -14.83 -7.20
N GLN A 136 17.72 -14.19 -6.54
CA GLN A 136 16.82 -13.22 -7.17
C GLN A 136 17.48 -11.84 -7.30
N ILE A 137 17.22 -11.19 -8.43
CA ILE A 137 17.53 -9.77 -8.64
C ILE A 137 16.66 -8.97 -7.65
N LEU A 138 17.30 -8.42 -6.62
CA LEU A 138 16.64 -7.48 -5.72
C LEU A 138 16.54 -6.14 -6.43
N ASN A 139 15.33 -5.59 -6.50
CA ASN A 139 15.16 -4.23 -7.00
C ASN A 139 15.98 -3.25 -6.16
N SER A 140 16.66 -2.31 -6.83
CA SER A 140 17.32 -1.21 -6.12
C SER A 140 16.29 -0.35 -5.37
N PRO A 141 16.68 0.33 -4.28
CA PRO A 141 15.76 1.22 -3.57
C PRO A 141 15.17 2.33 -4.45
N SER A 142 15.89 2.77 -5.49
CA SER A 142 15.36 3.71 -6.49
C SER A 142 14.11 3.21 -7.23
N VAL A 143 14.04 1.92 -7.56
CA VAL A 143 12.86 1.30 -8.16
C VAL A 143 11.70 1.27 -7.15
N THR A 144 11.98 0.86 -5.92
CA THR A 144 11.01 0.86 -4.81
C THR A 144 10.44 2.25 -4.55
N LYS A 145 11.28 3.28 -4.61
CA LYS A 145 10.87 4.69 -4.50
C LYS A 145 9.98 5.12 -5.67
N GLY A 146 10.24 4.66 -6.88
CA GLY A 146 9.34 4.84 -8.03
C GLY A 146 7.96 4.23 -7.76
N TYR A 147 7.92 2.99 -7.26
CA TYR A 147 6.67 2.33 -6.86
C TYR A 147 5.92 3.10 -5.78
N PHE A 148 6.62 3.60 -4.77
CA PHE A 148 6.02 4.45 -3.73
C PHE A 148 5.28 5.66 -4.31
N ILE A 149 5.91 6.41 -5.22
CA ILE A 149 5.32 7.63 -5.80
C ILE A 149 4.02 7.29 -6.53
N ASP A 150 4.05 6.26 -7.36
CA ASP A 150 2.91 5.87 -8.17
C ASP A 150 1.74 5.35 -7.31
N ILE A 151 2.03 4.50 -6.32
CA ILE A 151 1.02 3.96 -5.41
C ILE A 151 0.44 5.07 -4.52
N PHE A 152 1.29 5.96 -4.01
CA PHE A 152 0.84 7.12 -3.23
C PHE A 152 -0.13 7.99 -4.01
N ASN A 153 0.19 8.31 -5.26
CA ASN A 153 -0.67 9.13 -6.11
C ASN A 153 -2.01 8.42 -6.39
N ALA A 154 -1.99 7.13 -6.67
CA ALA A 154 -3.21 6.36 -6.89
C ALA A 154 -4.08 6.29 -5.62
N LEU A 155 -3.52 5.94 -4.46
CA LEU A 155 -4.26 5.89 -3.19
C LEU A 155 -4.81 7.25 -2.78
N LYS A 156 -4.07 8.34 -3.08
CA LYS A 156 -4.53 9.71 -2.86
C LYS A 156 -5.78 10.02 -3.70
N ASP A 157 -5.79 9.62 -4.95
CA ASP A 157 -6.91 9.82 -5.86
C ASP A 157 -8.17 9.08 -5.40
N TYR A 158 -8.02 7.83 -4.90
CA TYR A 158 -9.10 7.11 -4.23
C TYR A 158 -9.60 7.85 -2.97
N GLU A 159 -8.71 8.30 -2.08
CA GLU A 159 -9.08 9.03 -0.86
C GLU A 159 -9.85 10.33 -1.19
N GLN A 160 -9.40 11.06 -2.22
CA GLN A 160 -10.03 12.29 -2.67
C GLN A 160 -11.39 12.03 -3.32
N THR A 161 -11.51 10.98 -4.13
CA THR A 161 -12.77 10.62 -4.79
C THR A 161 -13.80 10.15 -3.76
N LEU A 162 -13.40 9.33 -2.80
CA LEU A 162 -14.22 8.94 -1.65
C LEU A 162 -14.80 10.19 -0.94
N LYS A 163 -13.94 11.15 -0.59
CA LYS A 163 -14.37 12.42 0.03
C LYS A 163 -15.34 13.21 -0.84
N ARG A 164 -15.07 13.33 -2.14
CA ARG A 164 -15.94 14.04 -3.10
C ARG A 164 -17.33 13.41 -3.18
N LEU A 165 -17.41 12.08 -3.06
CA LEU A 165 -18.67 11.33 -3.07
C LEU A 165 -19.37 11.31 -1.70
N GLY A 166 -18.78 11.91 -0.65
CA GLY A 166 -19.33 11.88 0.70
C GLY A 166 -19.18 10.52 1.40
N LEU A 167 -18.30 9.65 0.89
CA LEU A 167 -18.03 8.28 1.34
C LEU A 167 -16.72 8.19 2.10
#